data_AF-A9NLC9-F1
#
_entry.id   AF-A9NLC9-F1
#
_cell.length_a   1.000
_cell.length_b   1.000
_cell.length_c   1.000
_cell.angle_alpha   90.00
_cell.angle_beta   90.00
_cell.angle_gamma   90.00
#
_symmetry.space_group_name_H-M   'P 1'
#
loop_
_entity.id
_entity.type
_entity.pdbx_description
1 polymer ?
#
loop_
_entity_poly.entity_id
_entity_poly.type
_entity_poly.pdbx_seq_one_letter_code
_entity_poly.pdbx_strand_id
1 'polypeptide(L)'
;MANAVGGSRAVDNLEQLFVKANNDLTAVQHKLEIESEQRYPGKANPYKLMYRIKKIQEELPSLKDQCEKLLAAKQDLIDKTQSMLVGNRGLLQRMQARANIPVICDTDDTVYISFEKIIDEWNQQLGLKSNEMGYDNGSVVLQNLNQTLFSSKIQNC
;
A
#
# COMPACT_ATOMS: atom_id res chain seq x y z
N MET A 1 59.46 39.94 -39.42
CA MET A 1 59.41 38.64 -38.71
C MET A 1 58.79 38.70 -37.30
N ALA A 2 58.41 39.89 -36.76
CA ALA A 2 57.83 40.02 -35.41
C ALA A 2 56.33 39.63 -35.28
N ASN A 3 55.56 39.63 -36.37
CA ASN A 3 54.11 39.34 -36.32
C ASN A 3 53.75 37.85 -36.18
N ALA A 4 54.64 36.93 -36.57
CA ALA A 4 54.38 35.49 -36.44
C ALA A 4 54.53 34.98 -35.00
N VAL A 5 55.39 35.63 -34.20
CA VAL A 5 55.69 35.24 -32.81
C VAL A 5 54.56 35.65 -31.85
N GLY A 6 53.87 36.76 -32.12
CA GLY A 6 52.74 37.23 -31.31
C GLY A 6 51.49 36.34 -31.45
N GLY A 7 51.21 35.85 -32.67
CA GLY A 7 50.12 34.90 -32.92
C GLY A 7 50.33 33.55 -32.23
N SER A 8 51.55 33.03 -32.24
CA SER A 8 51.90 31.79 -31.53
C SER A 8 51.63 31.91 -30.03
N ARG A 9 52.10 32.99 -29.38
CA ARG A 9 51.91 33.19 -27.93
C ARG A 9 50.44 33.35 -27.52
N ALA A 10 49.61 33.96 -28.36
CA ALA A 10 48.17 34.07 -28.10
C ALA A 10 47.46 32.70 -28.20
N VAL A 11 47.90 31.85 -29.14
CA VAL A 11 47.41 30.48 -29.29
C VAL A 11 47.90 29.60 -28.13
N ASP A 12 49.16 29.72 -27.71
CA ASP A 12 49.72 29.00 -26.56
C ASP A 12 48.97 29.35 -25.26
N ASN A 13 48.63 30.63 -25.07
CA ASN A 13 47.83 31.07 -23.92
C ASN A 13 46.41 30.51 -23.97
N LEU A 14 45.80 30.44 -25.16
CA LEU A 14 44.47 29.88 -25.35
C LEU A 14 44.46 28.37 -25.07
N GLU A 15 45.50 27.66 -25.52
CA GLU A 15 45.71 26.25 -25.22
C GLU A 15 45.83 26.02 -23.71
N GLN A 16 46.64 26.83 -23.02
CA GLN A 16 46.75 26.76 -21.57
C GLN A 16 45.42 26.99 -20.84
N LEU A 17 44.59 27.91 -21.33
CA LEU A 17 43.25 28.14 -20.76
C LEU A 17 42.33 26.95 -20.97
N PHE A 18 42.36 26.30 -22.13
CA PHE A 18 41.58 25.09 -22.38
C PHE A 18 42.07 23.91 -21.54
N VAL A 19 43.39 23.75 -21.39
CA VAL A 19 43.96 22.73 -20.49
C VAL A 19 43.52 22.98 -19.05
N LYS A 20 43.56 24.23 -18.60
CA LYS A 20 43.09 24.59 -17.26
C LYS A 20 41.60 24.31 -17.09
N ALA A 21 40.76 24.77 -18.01
CA ALA A 21 39.32 24.54 -17.96
C ALA A 21 38.98 23.04 -17.98
N ASN A 22 39.69 22.25 -18.77
CA ASN A 22 39.54 20.80 -18.80
C ASN A 22 39.89 20.16 -17.45
N ASN A 23 40.99 20.60 -16.83
CA ASN A 23 41.41 20.12 -15.53
C ASN A 23 40.39 20.51 -14.44
N ASP A 24 39.89 21.75 -14.47
CA ASP A 24 38.88 22.24 -13.54
C ASP A 24 37.56 21.45 -13.67
N LEU A 25 37.10 21.19 -14.90
CA LEU A 25 35.91 20.37 -15.17
C LEU A 25 36.10 18.92 -14.70
N THR A 26 37.28 18.35 -14.91
CA THR A 26 37.63 17.00 -14.45
C THR A 26 37.59 16.93 -12.91
N ALA A 27 38.11 17.95 -12.22
CA ALA A 27 38.07 18.03 -10.77
C ALA A 27 36.63 18.15 -10.23
N VAL A 28 35.78 18.94 -10.89
CA VAL A 28 34.35 19.04 -10.56
C VAL A 28 33.64 17.70 -10.76
N GLN A 29 33.87 17.01 -11.88
CA GLN A 29 33.28 15.71 -12.15
C GLN A 29 33.63 14.70 -11.05
N HIS A 30 34.91 14.57 -10.71
CA HIS A 30 35.37 13.62 -9.70
C HIS A 30 34.75 13.91 -8.31
N LYS A 31 34.63 15.20 -7.95
CA LYS A 31 33.97 15.58 -6.69
C LYS A 31 32.48 15.22 -6.68
N LEU A 32 31.77 15.44 -7.78
CA LEU A 32 30.36 15.06 -7.93
C LEU A 32 30.16 13.54 -7.85
N GLU A 33 31.06 12.75 -8.43
CA GLU A 33 31.03 11.29 -8.35
C GLU A 33 31.18 10.81 -6.89
N ILE A 34 32.16 11.33 -6.16
CA ILE A 34 32.34 11.02 -4.73
C ILE A 34 31.09 11.41 -3.92
N GLU A 35 30.59 12.63 -4.09
CA GLU A 35 29.41 13.10 -3.36
C GLU A 35 28.16 12.28 -3.70
N SER A 36 28.02 11.85 -4.95
CA SER A 36 26.92 10.98 -5.39
C SER A 36 26.99 9.62 -4.71
N GLU A 37 28.15 8.98 -4.67
CA GLU A 37 28.33 7.68 -4.01
C GLU A 37 28.13 7.77 -2.49
N GLN A 38 28.62 8.84 -1.86
CA GLN A 38 28.43 9.08 -0.42
C GLN A 38 26.96 9.35 -0.07
N ARG A 39 26.24 10.11 -0.89
CA ARG A 39 24.84 10.50 -0.64
C ARG A 39 23.87 9.37 -0.94
N TYR A 40 24.21 8.48 -1.88
CA TYR A 40 23.39 7.32 -2.26
C TYR A 40 24.16 6.01 -2.03
N PRO A 41 24.46 5.65 -0.76
CA PRO A 41 25.17 4.43 -0.44
C PRO A 41 24.40 3.22 -0.97
N GLY A 42 25.13 2.27 -1.59
CA GLY A 42 24.52 1.07 -2.20
C GLY A 42 24.06 1.24 -3.66
N LYS A 43 24.55 2.24 -4.39
CA LYS A 43 24.24 2.49 -5.82
C LYS A 43 22.74 2.70 -6.08
N ALA A 44 22.05 3.31 -5.11
CA ALA A 44 20.65 3.67 -5.24
C ALA A 44 20.51 4.72 -6.34
N ASN A 45 19.95 4.35 -7.49
CA ASN A 45 19.77 5.25 -8.62
C ASN A 45 18.49 6.08 -8.43
N PRO A 46 18.57 7.41 -8.21
CA PRO A 46 17.41 8.24 -7.93
C PRO A 46 16.35 8.21 -9.04
N TYR A 47 16.80 8.07 -10.30
CA TYR A 47 15.91 7.98 -11.46
C TYR A 47 15.11 6.66 -11.45
N LYS A 48 15.77 5.52 -11.16
CA LYS A 48 15.08 4.23 -11.03
C LYS A 48 14.10 4.22 -9.86
N LEU A 49 14.46 4.87 -8.75
CA LEU A 49 13.58 5.03 -7.58
C LEU A 49 12.34 5.85 -7.94
N MET A 50 12.52 6.99 -8.60
CA MET A 50 11.41 7.83 -9.07
C MET A 50 10.45 7.05 -9.99
N TYR A 51 10.99 6.27 -10.93
CA TYR A 51 10.17 5.42 -11.80
C TYR A 51 9.35 4.38 -11.01
N ARG A 52 9.98 3.69 -10.05
CA ARG A 52 9.28 2.71 -9.19
C ARG A 52 8.19 3.37 -8.35
N ILE A 53 8.47 4.55 -7.78
CA ILE A 53 7.48 5.32 -7.01
C ILE A 53 6.30 5.68 -7.89
N LYS A 54 6.55 6.22 -9.09
CA LYS A 54 5.50 6.58 -10.04
C LYS A 54 4.64 5.37 -10.42
N LYS A 55 5.27 4.24 -10.72
CA LYS A 55 4.56 3.00 -11.02
C LYS A 55 3.66 2.55 -9.85
N ILE A 56 4.17 2.58 -8.62
CA ILE A 56 3.37 2.25 -7.43
C ILE A 56 2.20 3.23 -7.27
N GLN A 57 2.43 4.53 -7.48
CA GLN A 57 1.38 5.55 -7.39
C GLN A 57 0.28 5.36 -8.45
N GLU A 58 0.61 4.84 -9.63
CA GLU A 58 -0.36 4.51 -10.68
C GLU A 58 -1.15 3.24 -10.38
N GLU A 59 -0.50 2.19 -9.84
CA GLU A 59 -1.14 0.89 -9.57
C GLU A 59 -1.96 0.88 -8.26
N LEU A 60 -1.56 1.65 -7.25
CA LEU A 60 -2.17 1.64 -5.92
C LEU A 60 -3.65 2.06 -5.89
N PRO A 61 -4.11 3.10 -6.63
CA PRO A 61 -5.52 3.44 -6.72
C PRO A 61 -6.36 2.31 -7.33
N SER A 62 -5.85 1.65 -8.38
CA SER A 62 -6.54 0.52 -8.99
C SER A 62 -6.63 -0.67 -8.04
N LEU A 63 -5.57 -0.95 -7.28
CA LEU A 63 -5.59 -2.02 -6.28
C LEU A 63 -6.57 -1.71 -5.15
N LYS A 64 -6.61 -0.46 -4.68
CA LYS A 64 -7.57 0.00 -3.67
C LYS A 64 -9.01 -0.22 -4.13
N ASP A 65 -9.36 0.21 -5.35
CA ASP A 65 -10.69 0.02 -5.93
C ASP A 65 -11.08 -1.47 -6.03
N GLN A 66 -10.14 -2.34 -6.43
CA GLN A 66 -10.37 -3.77 -6.45
C GLN A 66 -10.63 -4.36 -5.05
N CYS A 67 -9.88 -3.91 -4.04
CA CYS A 67 -10.09 -4.34 -2.65
C CYS A 67 -11.45 -3.88 -2.11
N GLU A 68 -11.87 -2.65 -2.41
CA GLU A 68 -13.18 -2.12 -2.01
C GLU A 68 -14.32 -2.90 -2.66
N LYS A 69 -14.21 -3.20 -3.97
CA LYS A 69 -15.17 -4.06 -4.69
C LYS A 69 -15.24 -5.47 -4.12
N LEU A 70 -14.09 -6.06 -3.80
CA LEU A 70 -14.03 -7.39 -3.20
C LEU A 70 -14.69 -7.39 -1.81
N LEU A 71 -14.44 -6.35 -1.01
CA LEU A 71 -15.05 -6.20 0.31
C LEU A 71 -16.57 -6.07 0.21
N ALA A 72 -17.08 -5.28 -0.74
CA ALA A 72 -18.50 -5.14 -1.00
C ALA A 72 -19.15 -6.45 -1.47
N ALA A 73 -18.48 -7.20 -2.36
CA ALA A 73 -18.96 -8.50 -2.82
C ALA A 73 -18.98 -9.56 -1.69
N LYS A 74 -17.97 -9.56 -0.82
CA LYS A 74 -17.98 -10.37 0.40
C LYS A 74 -19.13 -9.96 1.32
N GLN A 75 -19.35 -8.65 1.42
CA GLN A 75 -20.51 -7.96 1.99
C GLN A 75 -21.82 -8.68 1.69
N ASP A 76 -22.19 -8.52 0.43
CA ASP A 76 -23.43 -9.02 -0.14
C ASP A 76 -23.58 -10.54 0.02
N LEU A 77 -22.49 -11.31 -0.08
CA LEU A 77 -22.55 -12.75 0.13
C LEU A 77 -22.88 -13.13 1.58
N ILE A 78 -22.29 -12.44 2.56
CA ILE A 78 -22.57 -12.66 3.99
C ILE A 78 -24.03 -12.33 4.27
N ASP A 79 -24.51 -11.17 3.83
CA ASP A 79 -25.89 -10.73 4.07
C ASP A 79 -26.91 -11.71 3.46
N LYS A 80 -26.67 -12.16 2.22
CA LYS A 80 -27.51 -13.17 1.55
C LYS A 80 -27.52 -14.50 2.29
N THR A 81 -26.34 -14.97 2.71
CA THR A 81 -26.22 -16.25 3.41
C THR A 81 -26.88 -16.20 4.80
N GLN A 82 -26.69 -15.10 5.53
CA GLN A 82 -27.35 -14.85 6.80
C GLN A 82 -28.87 -14.82 6.63
N SER A 83 -29.39 -14.04 5.68
CA SER A 83 -30.82 -13.96 5.41
C SER A 83 -31.43 -15.33 5.09
N MET A 84 -30.74 -16.13 4.26
CA MET A 84 -31.16 -17.50 3.94
C MET A 84 -31.13 -18.41 5.16
N LEU A 85 -30.07 -18.38 5.97
CA LEU A 85 -29.92 -19.27 7.12
C LEU A 85 -30.94 -18.97 8.21
N VAL A 86 -31.13 -17.69 8.54
CA VAL A 86 -32.15 -17.24 9.50
C VAL A 86 -33.56 -17.58 8.99
N GLY A 87 -33.82 -17.37 7.70
CA GLY A 87 -35.10 -17.73 7.07
C GLY A 87 -35.39 -19.24 7.12
N ASN A 88 -34.40 -20.07 6.77
CA ASN A 88 -34.50 -21.53 6.81
C ASN A 88 -34.70 -22.04 8.24
N ARG A 89 -33.96 -21.50 9.21
CA ARG A 89 -34.13 -21.82 10.62
C ARG A 89 -35.54 -21.51 11.10
N GLY A 90 -36.08 -20.33 10.77
CA GLY A 90 -37.45 -19.97 11.11
C GLY A 90 -38.50 -20.89 10.47
N LEU A 91 -38.25 -21.39 9.25
CA LEU A 91 -39.11 -22.40 8.64
C LEU A 91 -39.06 -23.74 9.40
N LEU A 92 -37.87 -24.20 9.77
CA LEU A 92 -37.68 -25.43 10.54
C LEU A 92 -38.37 -25.35 11.91
N GLN A 93 -38.24 -24.24 12.63
CA GLN A 93 -38.94 -24.03 13.90
C GLN A 93 -40.47 -24.13 13.73
N ARG A 94 -41.03 -23.53 12.67
CA ARG A 94 -42.48 -23.67 12.36
C ARG A 94 -42.88 -25.10 12.04
N MET A 95 -42.04 -25.86 11.34
CA MET A 95 -42.31 -27.27 11.03
C MET A 95 -42.24 -28.14 12.28
N GLN A 96 -41.25 -27.92 13.15
CA GLN A 96 -41.12 -28.60 14.45
C GLN A 96 -42.35 -28.35 15.32
N ALA A 97 -42.80 -27.09 15.44
CA ALA A 97 -44.01 -26.74 16.18
C ALA A 97 -45.25 -27.49 15.66
N ARG A 98 -45.41 -27.60 14.33
CA ARG A 98 -46.53 -28.34 13.72
C ARG A 98 -46.45 -29.85 13.93
N ALA A 99 -45.24 -30.39 14.02
CA ALA A 99 -44.99 -31.81 14.27
C ALA A 99 -45.01 -32.18 15.76
N ASN A 100 -45.32 -31.23 16.66
CA ASN A 100 -45.20 -31.36 18.12
C ASN A 100 -43.79 -31.79 18.57
N ILE A 101 -42.77 -31.41 17.82
CA ILE A 101 -41.36 -31.57 18.19
C ILE A 101 -40.96 -30.34 19.02
N PRO A 102 -40.24 -30.50 20.15
CA PRO A 102 -39.74 -29.37 20.94
C PRO A 102 -38.95 -28.38 20.08
N VAL A 103 -39.31 -27.10 20.17
CA VAL A 103 -38.63 -26.00 19.48
C VAL A 103 -37.69 -25.33 20.47
N ILE A 104 -36.42 -25.17 20.08
CA ILE A 104 -35.44 -24.43 20.89
C ILE A 104 -35.70 -22.93 20.66
N CYS A 105 -35.90 -22.20 21.77
CA CYS A 105 -36.05 -20.75 21.75
C CYS A 105 -34.73 -20.08 21.39
N ASP A 106 -34.78 -18.93 20.73
CA ASP A 106 -33.57 -18.22 20.25
C ASP A 106 -32.65 -17.80 21.41
N THR A 107 -33.21 -17.57 22.60
CA THR A 107 -32.45 -17.26 23.82
C THR A 107 -31.70 -18.45 24.39
N ASP A 108 -32.10 -19.67 24.03
CA ASP A 108 -31.56 -20.91 24.58
C ASP A 108 -30.65 -21.63 23.57
N ASP A 109 -30.64 -21.15 22.32
CA ASP A 109 -29.81 -21.66 21.23
C ASP A 109 -28.44 -20.99 21.25
N THR A 110 -27.51 -21.60 21.99
CA THR A 110 -26.12 -21.12 22.12
C THR A 110 -25.39 -21.01 20.78
N VAL A 111 -25.74 -21.86 19.81
CA VAL A 111 -25.16 -21.83 18.46
C VAL A 111 -25.66 -20.61 17.71
N TYR A 112 -26.97 -20.34 17.75
CA TYR A 112 -27.56 -19.16 17.12
C TYR A 112 -27.06 -17.84 17.74
N ILE A 113 -26.94 -17.78 19.06
CA ILE A 113 -26.36 -16.62 19.77
C ILE A 113 -24.91 -16.39 19.34
N SER A 114 -24.10 -17.46 19.25
CA SER A 114 -22.71 -17.35 18.79
C SER A 114 -22.62 -16.85 17.35
N PHE A 115 -23.54 -17.28 16.50
CA PHE A 115 -23.63 -16.85 15.10
C PHE A 115 -23.93 -15.35 15.01
N GLU A 116 -24.96 -14.85 15.70
CA GLU A 116 -25.29 -13.42 15.67
C GLU A 116 -24.13 -12.57 16.19
N LYS A 117 -23.48 -13.01 17.27
CA LYS A 117 -22.30 -12.33 17.81
C LYS A 117 -21.16 -12.21 16.78
N ILE A 118 -20.86 -13.28 16.03
CA ILE A 118 -19.81 -13.25 15.00
C ILE A 118 -20.16 -12.28 13.87
N ILE A 119 -21.43 -12.23 13.47
CA ILE A 119 -21.91 -11.30 12.45
C ILE A 119 -21.80 -9.85 12.95
N ASP A 120 -22.18 -9.58 14.19
CA ASP A 120 -22.08 -8.25 14.80
C ASP A 120 -20.63 -7.78 14.92
N GLU A 121 -19.72 -8.66 15.36
CA GLU A 121 -18.28 -8.37 15.41
C GLU A 121 -17.71 -8.04 14.03
N TRP A 122 -18.12 -8.78 12.99
CA TRP A 122 -17.73 -8.52 11.62
C TRP A 122 -18.25 -7.16 11.12
N ASN A 123 -19.51 -6.84 11.37
CA ASN A 123 -20.11 -5.56 10.98
C ASN A 123 -19.46 -4.37 11.70
N GLN A 124 -19.09 -4.52 12.99
CA GLN A 124 -18.36 -3.50 13.73
C GLN A 124 -16.97 -3.24 13.13
N GLN A 125 -16.24 -4.30 12.76
CA GLN A 125 -14.91 -4.16 12.12
C GLN A 125 -14.99 -3.43 10.78
N LEU A 126 -16.08 -3.60 10.03
CA LEU A 126 -16.31 -2.84 8.79
C LEU A 126 -16.67 -1.39 9.04
N GLY A 127 -17.51 -1.11 10.04
CA GLY A 127 -17.89 0.25 10.43
C GLY A 127 -16.69 1.08 10.88
N LEU A 128 -15.77 0.49 11.66
CA LEU A 128 -14.52 1.13 12.07
C LEU A 128 -13.63 1.46 10.86
N LYS A 129 -13.49 0.52 9.92
CA LYS A 129 -12.69 0.73 8.70
C LYS A 129 -13.28 1.81 7.79
N SER A 130 -14.61 1.95 7.74
CA SER A 130 -15.27 2.99 6.94
C SER A 130 -15.10 4.39 7.54
N ASN A 131 -15.09 4.51 8.88
CA ASN A 131 -14.94 5.79 9.57
C ASN A 131 -13.48 6.29 9.60
N GLU A 132 -12.49 5.39 9.61
CA GLU A 132 -11.07 5.76 9.54
C GLU A 132 -10.62 6.23 8.15
N MET A 133 -11.41 5.98 7.09
CA MET A 133 -11.12 6.47 5.73
C MET A 133 -11.61 7.91 5.49
N GLY A 134 -12.29 8.53 6.46
CA GLY A 134 -12.71 9.92 6.43
C GLY A 134 -11.64 10.86 6.97
N TYR A 135 -10.84 11.42 6.06
CA TYR A 135 -9.93 12.57 6.24
C TYR A 135 -8.56 12.34 6.93
N ASP A 136 -7.54 12.62 6.10
CA ASP A 136 -6.26 13.26 6.38
C ASP A 136 -4.98 12.41 6.60
N ASN A 137 -3.98 12.77 5.78
CA ASN A 137 -2.56 12.41 5.77
C ASN A 137 -2.14 10.93 5.65
N GLY A 138 -1.78 10.56 4.42
CA GLY A 138 -1.31 9.26 3.93
C GLY A 138 0.03 8.73 4.46
N SER A 139 0.32 8.87 5.76
CA SER A 139 1.48 8.24 6.39
C SER A 139 1.13 7.25 7.51
N VAL A 140 -0.03 7.38 8.17
CA VAL A 140 -0.37 6.57 9.36
C VAL A 140 -1.14 5.29 9.00
N VAL A 141 -1.99 5.33 7.97
CA VAL A 141 -2.88 4.23 7.58
C VAL A 141 -2.14 3.03 6.98
N LEU A 142 -1.09 3.26 6.19
CA LEU A 142 -0.27 2.18 5.61
C LEU A 142 0.50 1.39 6.67
N GLN A 143 0.88 2.05 7.77
CA GLN A 143 1.60 1.42 8.86
C GLN A 143 0.67 0.46 9.63
N ASN A 144 -0.60 0.86 9.83
CA ASN A 144 -1.56 0.07 10.60
C ASN A 144 -2.16 -1.11 9.81
N LEU A 145 -2.40 -0.94 8.50
CA LEU A 145 -2.94 -2.01 7.65
C LEU A 145 -1.96 -3.18 7.47
N ASN A 146 -0.69 -2.87 7.19
CA ASN A 146 0.35 -3.90 7.12
C ASN A 146 0.52 -4.59 8.48
N GLN A 147 0.54 -3.82 9.57
CA GLN A 147 0.72 -4.39 10.90
C GLN A 147 -0.44 -5.33 11.29
N THR A 148 -1.68 -4.96 10.99
CA THR A 148 -2.85 -5.80 11.28
C THR A 148 -2.88 -7.08 10.41
N LEU A 149 -2.51 -6.98 9.13
CA LEU A 149 -2.48 -8.12 8.20
C LEU A 149 -1.31 -9.09 8.46
N PHE A 150 -0.19 -8.61 9.02
CA PHE A 150 0.98 -9.43 9.35
C PHE A 150 0.94 -9.99 10.78
N SER A 151 0.26 -9.33 11.72
CA SER A 151 0.07 -9.86 13.08
C SER A 151 -0.90 -11.05 13.13
N SER A 152 -1.90 -11.11 12.24
CA SER A 152 -2.87 -12.22 12.21
C SER A 152 -2.33 -13.53 11.61
N LYS A 153 -1.05 -13.57 11.17
CA LYS A 153 -0.39 -14.78 10.65
C LYS A 153 0.61 -15.43 11.62
N ILE A 154 0.81 -14.89 12.83
CA ILE A 154 1.80 -15.40 13.81
C ILE A 154 1.13 -16.06 15.04
N GLN A 155 -0.06 -16.64 14.86
CA GLN A 155 -0.58 -17.64 15.81
C GLN A 155 -0.73 -18.98 15.10
N ASN A 156 0.41 -19.55 14.74
CA ASN A 156 0.57 -20.99 14.54
C ASN A 156 1.43 -21.49 15.71
N CYS A 157 0.82 -22.32 16.56
CA CYS A 157 1.40 -23.15 17.63
C CYS A 157 2.43 -22.50 18.59
#